data_AF-A0AAD9D6G5-F1
#
_entry.id   AF-A0AAD9D6G5-F1
#
_cell.length_a   1.000
_cell.length_b   1.000
_cell.length_c   1.000
_cell.angle_alpha   90.00
_cell.angle_beta   90.00
_cell.angle_gamma   90.00
#
_symmetry.space_group_name_H-M   'P 1'
#
loop_
_entity.id
_entity.type
_entity.pdbx_description
1 polymer ?
#
loop_
_entity_poly.entity_id
_entity_poly.type
_entity_poly.pdbx_seq_one_letter_code
_entity_poly.pdbx_strand_id
1 'polypeptide(L)'
;MMDGIIKITSDARFRLARSLMTSGGGTTNNSNSSDSLEGAIDIFASLLEETRTTCGETSLTAALCYYEYGNALFRAVVRRKPLDGENEKREEEDRKPAAKSSASAARKRSLDDDNAKEPDPAVSNKKAKMDNNNDDDEDDNDKDDIDLALDMLSTSFSIFDWHSTDDDDNTKTEPDQEGKQYSLSQIPRVLSTIGDIHSYCGKYGDAVDAYCRALPYRENAAEERQQAKGKGESLSVDDLKGQRLLVETYALVAEALLACKEGEDVVCANDEENEEDDKKSGKNTEGKVLVAAKDRIDFAKSHYDTAREKLQDIVYQMGKMAAAKIDLGDEKKDIGYLVMMLVGIGNTLEPLKTKSS
;
A
#
# COMPACT_ATOMS: atom_id res chain seq x y z
N MET A 1 9.37 -23.39 -13.05
CA MET A 1 10.11 -22.24 -12.47
C MET A 1 9.83 -22.03 -10.98
N MET A 2 8.81 -22.68 -10.41
CA MET A 2 8.39 -22.52 -9.02
C MET A 2 9.40 -22.99 -7.96
N ASP A 3 10.29 -23.94 -8.27
CA ASP A 3 11.37 -24.36 -7.37
C ASP A 3 12.27 -23.19 -6.92
N GLY A 4 12.52 -22.23 -7.81
CA GLY A 4 13.29 -21.02 -7.48
C GLY A 4 12.54 -20.13 -6.48
N ILE A 5 11.24 -19.93 -6.68
CA ILE A 5 10.37 -19.14 -5.80
C ILE A 5 10.26 -19.80 -4.42
N ILE A 6 10.04 -21.11 -4.38
CA ILE A 6 9.97 -21.87 -3.12
C ILE A 6 11.30 -21.77 -2.38
N LYS A 7 12.43 -21.87 -3.10
CA LYS A 7 13.77 -21.74 -2.53
C LYS A 7 14.01 -20.36 -1.92
N ILE A 8 13.71 -19.26 -2.64
CA ILE A 8 13.94 -17.90 -2.13
C ILE A 8 13.01 -17.57 -0.97
N THR A 9 11.73 -17.94 -1.04
CA THR A 9 10.77 -17.66 0.04
C THR A 9 11.04 -18.47 1.30
N SER A 10 11.73 -19.60 1.16
CA SER A 10 12.21 -20.43 2.28
C SER A 10 13.57 -19.97 2.83
N ASP A 11 14.32 -19.13 2.10
CA ASP A 11 15.61 -18.59 2.53
C ASP A 11 15.44 -17.87 3.89
N ALA A 12 16.36 -18.17 4.81
CA ALA A 12 16.33 -17.60 6.16
C ALA A 12 16.48 -16.07 6.15
N ARG A 13 17.30 -15.54 5.23
CA ARG A 13 17.50 -14.10 5.05
C ARG A 13 16.22 -13.43 4.56
N PHE A 14 15.57 -14.03 3.58
CA PHE A 14 14.31 -13.51 3.03
C PHE A 14 13.20 -13.45 4.10
N ARG A 15 13.07 -14.52 4.91
CA ARG A 15 12.12 -14.54 6.04
C ARG A 15 12.49 -13.55 7.14
N LEU A 16 13.78 -13.41 7.45
CA LEU A 16 14.27 -12.43 8.41
C LEU A 16 13.93 -11.01 7.97
N ALA A 17 14.22 -10.65 6.71
CA ALA A 17 13.91 -9.32 6.16
C ALA A 17 12.40 -9.02 6.20
N ARG A 18 11.54 -9.97 5.82
CA ARG A 18 10.08 -9.82 5.98
C ARG A 18 9.65 -9.66 7.45
N SER A 19 10.30 -10.35 8.37
CA SER A 19 10.03 -10.18 9.80
C SER A 19 10.42 -8.78 10.25
N LEU A 20 11.59 -8.27 9.84
CA LEU A 20 12.06 -6.93 10.19
C LEU A 20 11.11 -5.83 9.69
N MET A 21 10.55 -5.99 8.48
CA MET A 21 9.55 -5.07 7.94
C MET A 21 8.27 -5.02 8.80
N THR A 22 7.87 -6.11 9.43
CA THR A 22 6.60 -6.23 10.18
C THR A 22 6.74 -5.99 11.69
N SER A 23 7.91 -6.26 12.29
CA SER A 23 8.14 -6.20 13.74
C SER A 23 8.20 -4.79 14.35
N GLY A 24 8.27 -3.73 13.54
CA GLY A 24 8.38 -2.35 14.01
C GLY A 24 7.13 -1.75 14.70
N GLY A 25 6.01 -2.49 14.78
CA GLY A 25 4.74 -1.98 15.32
C GLY A 25 4.44 -2.30 16.79
N GLY A 26 5.36 -2.96 17.51
CA GLY A 26 5.12 -3.49 18.87
C GLY A 26 5.74 -2.68 20.00
N THR A 27 4.98 -1.74 20.57
CA THR A 27 4.95 -1.26 21.98
C THR A 27 6.25 -1.22 22.82
N THR A 28 7.42 -1.04 22.23
CA THR A 28 8.67 -0.86 22.98
C THR A 28 9.25 0.50 22.63
N ASN A 29 9.20 1.40 23.62
CA ASN A 29 9.63 2.80 23.56
C ASN A 29 11.16 2.97 23.38
N ASN A 30 11.79 2.37 22.38
CA ASN A 30 13.23 2.54 22.16
C ASN A 30 13.54 2.66 20.66
N SER A 31 13.91 3.87 20.24
CA SER A 31 14.92 4.32 19.25
C SER A 31 15.46 3.42 18.10
N ASN A 32 15.03 2.18 17.89
CA ASN A 32 15.68 1.21 17.00
C ASN A 32 14.75 0.71 15.86
N SER A 33 13.62 1.38 15.62
CA SER A 33 12.70 0.97 14.54
C SER A 33 13.25 1.29 13.14
N SER A 34 14.07 2.33 13.00
CA SER A 34 14.79 2.67 11.76
C SER A 34 15.80 1.58 11.38
N ASP A 35 16.61 1.15 12.35
CA ASP A 35 17.66 0.13 12.15
C ASP A 35 17.09 -1.20 11.65
N SER A 36 15.85 -1.53 12.03
CA SER A 36 15.17 -2.73 11.56
C SER A 36 14.85 -2.68 10.06
N LEU A 37 14.45 -1.52 9.53
CA LEU A 37 14.16 -1.39 8.10
C LEU A 37 15.41 -1.31 7.26
N GLU A 38 16.44 -0.62 7.73
CA GLU A 38 17.73 -0.58 7.06
C GLU A 38 18.31 -1.99 6.89
N GLY A 39 18.24 -2.81 7.95
CA GLY A 39 18.63 -4.22 7.87
C GLY A 39 17.79 -5.04 6.87
N ALA A 40 16.52 -4.71 6.68
CA ALA A 40 15.69 -5.37 5.66
C ALA A 40 16.09 -4.94 4.24
N ILE A 41 16.37 -3.65 4.04
CA ILE A 41 16.85 -3.06 2.78
C ILE A 41 18.15 -3.75 2.36
N ASP A 42 19.15 -3.81 3.24
CA ASP A 42 20.45 -4.46 2.98
C ASP A 42 20.30 -5.94 2.58
N ILE A 43 19.43 -6.67 3.28
CA ILE A 43 19.18 -8.08 2.98
C ILE A 43 18.52 -8.23 1.61
N PHE A 44 17.48 -7.45 1.30
CA PHE A 44 16.78 -7.56 0.03
C PHE A 44 17.64 -7.10 -1.15
N ALA A 45 18.46 -6.06 -0.99
CA ALA A 45 19.44 -5.65 -1.99
C ALA A 45 20.43 -6.78 -2.30
N SER A 46 20.97 -7.41 -1.25
CA SER A 46 21.90 -8.55 -1.40
C SER A 46 21.24 -9.76 -2.09
N LEU A 47 20.00 -10.08 -1.73
CA LEU A 47 19.24 -11.17 -2.36
C LEU A 47 18.89 -10.86 -3.81
N LEU A 48 18.58 -9.60 -4.13
CA LEU A 48 18.32 -9.17 -5.50
C LEU A 48 19.56 -9.38 -6.38
N GLU A 49 20.74 -8.97 -5.93
CA GLU A 49 21.97 -9.17 -6.70
C GLU A 49 22.32 -10.66 -6.87
N GLU A 50 22.15 -11.47 -5.82
CA GLU A 50 22.35 -12.92 -5.89
C GLU A 50 21.36 -13.58 -6.87
N THR A 51 20.10 -13.16 -6.88
CA THR A 51 19.07 -13.75 -7.75
C THR A 51 19.23 -13.30 -9.21
N ARG A 52 19.62 -12.05 -9.46
CA ARG A 52 19.98 -11.57 -10.81
C ARG A 52 21.13 -12.37 -11.40
N THR A 53 22.16 -12.63 -10.61
CA THR A 53 23.35 -13.37 -11.06
C THR A 53 23.10 -14.87 -11.23
N THR A 54 22.26 -15.48 -10.38
CA THR A 54 22.04 -16.95 -10.39
C THR A 54 20.84 -17.42 -11.20
N CYS A 55 19.76 -16.63 -11.24
CA CYS A 55 18.50 -16.98 -11.90
C CYS A 55 18.21 -16.13 -13.16
N GLY A 56 18.91 -15.01 -13.34
CA GLY A 56 18.66 -14.04 -14.41
C GLY A 56 17.72 -12.92 -13.97
N GLU A 57 17.92 -11.73 -14.56
CA GLU A 57 17.22 -10.49 -14.20
C GLU A 57 15.71 -10.54 -14.46
N THR A 58 15.27 -11.30 -15.46
CA THR A 58 13.86 -11.44 -15.84
C THR A 58 13.18 -12.68 -15.23
N SER A 59 13.82 -13.32 -14.24
CA SER A 59 13.24 -14.48 -13.56
C SER A 59 12.16 -14.06 -12.56
N LEU A 60 11.16 -14.92 -12.32
CA LEU A 60 10.14 -14.68 -11.28
C LEU A 60 10.74 -14.52 -9.87
N THR A 61 11.89 -15.17 -9.63
CA THR A 61 12.62 -15.05 -8.37
C THR A 61 13.24 -13.65 -8.23
N ALA A 62 13.86 -13.12 -9.28
CA ALA A 62 14.35 -11.74 -9.31
C ALA A 62 13.20 -10.74 -9.18
N ALA A 63 12.07 -10.94 -9.88
CA ALA A 63 10.89 -10.09 -9.78
C ALA A 63 10.36 -9.97 -8.35
N LEU A 64 10.32 -11.08 -7.60
CA LEU A 64 9.95 -11.04 -6.18
C LEU A 64 10.95 -10.25 -5.34
N CYS A 65 12.26 -10.38 -5.60
CA CYS A 65 13.29 -9.61 -4.90
C CYS A 65 13.22 -8.11 -5.23
N TYR A 66 12.95 -7.74 -6.49
CA TYR A 66 12.68 -6.36 -6.90
C TYR A 66 11.51 -5.78 -6.10
N TYR A 67 10.39 -6.50 -6.04
CA TYR A 67 9.22 -6.07 -5.27
C TYR A 67 9.54 -5.86 -3.78
N GLU A 68 10.16 -6.86 -3.12
CA GLU A 68 10.40 -6.76 -1.67
C GLU A 68 11.44 -5.68 -1.33
N TYR A 69 12.43 -5.47 -2.21
CA TYR A 69 13.41 -4.39 -2.05
C TYR A 69 12.74 -3.00 -2.19
N GLY A 70 11.97 -2.77 -3.25
CA GLY A 70 11.25 -1.51 -3.45
C GLY A 70 10.25 -1.22 -2.32
N ASN A 71 9.50 -2.24 -1.86
CA ASN A 71 8.59 -2.10 -0.73
C ASN A 71 9.32 -1.84 0.59
N ALA A 72 10.53 -2.36 0.79
CA ALA A 72 11.34 -2.08 1.98
C ALA A 72 11.82 -0.62 2.00
N LEU A 73 12.34 -0.11 0.87
CA LEU A 73 12.73 1.29 0.68
C LEU A 73 11.55 2.23 1.00
N PHE A 74 10.40 2.00 0.37
CA PHE A 74 9.21 2.81 0.62
C PHE A 74 8.79 2.81 2.10
N ARG A 75 8.79 1.63 2.74
CA ARG A 75 8.45 1.54 4.17
C ARG A 75 9.43 2.28 5.07
N ALA A 76 10.71 2.36 4.69
CA ALA A 76 11.71 3.15 5.41
C ALA A 76 11.38 4.64 5.31
N VAL A 77 11.13 5.15 4.10
CA VAL A 77 10.71 6.53 3.86
C VAL A 77 9.47 6.89 4.68
N VAL A 78 8.42 6.06 4.62
CA VAL A 78 7.17 6.28 5.37
C VAL A 78 7.41 6.34 6.88
N ARG A 79 8.38 5.58 7.42
CA ARG A 79 8.73 5.61 8.85
C ARG A 79 9.67 6.76 9.22
N ARG A 80 10.49 7.27 8.30
CA ARG A 80 11.41 8.38 8.55
C ARG A 80 10.66 9.69 8.72
N LYS A 81 9.59 9.94 7.96
CA LYS A 81 8.80 11.15 8.14
C LYS A 81 8.20 11.19 9.55
N PRO A 82 8.66 12.10 10.43
CA PRO A 82 8.07 12.25 11.73
C PRO A 82 6.59 12.62 11.56
N LEU A 83 5.73 12.10 12.43
CA LEU A 83 4.33 12.53 12.55
C LEU A 83 4.27 13.95 13.16
N ASP A 84 4.96 14.92 12.55
CA ASP A 84 5.08 16.29 13.02
C ASP A 84 3.78 17.04 12.71
N GLY A 85 2.78 16.75 13.54
CA GLY A 85 1.43 17.26 13.42
C GLY A 85 0.81 17.74 14.72
N GLU A 86 1.59 18.17 15.72
CA GLU A 86 1.03 18.77 16.95
C GLU A 86 1.58 20.15 17.38
N ASN A 87 2.43 20.85 16.61
CA ASN A 87 2.87 22.18 17.08
C ASN A 87 3.12 23.31 16.07
N GLU A 88 2.67 23.19 14.82
CA GLU A 88 2.56 24.39 13.98
C GLU A 88 1.20 25.05 14.15
N LYS A 89 1.20 26.18 14.85
CA LYS A 89 0.14 27.18 14.83
C LYS A 89 -0.09 27.67 13.41
N ARG A 90 -0.92 26.98 12.63
CA ARG A 90 -1.57 27.56 11.47
C ARG A 90 -2.80 28.32 11.96
N GLU A 91 -2.79 29.63 11.71
CA GLU A 91 -3.97 30.48 11.84
C GLU A 91 -5.12 29.89 11.02
N GLU A 92 -6.30 29.89 11.64
CA GLU A 92 -7.57 29.40 11.11
C GLU A 92 -7.90 30.05 9.76
N GLU A 93 -8.10 29.22 8.73
CA GLU A 93 -9.23 29.34 7.81
C GLU A 93 -9.55 27.95 7.22
N ASP A 94 -10.58 27.31 7.79
CA ASP A 94 -11.40 26.23 7.23
C ASP A 94 -10.74 25.04 6.52
N ARG A 95 -9.84 24.32 7.21
CA ARG A 95 -9.53 22.92 6.87
C ARG A 95 -9.58 22.01 8.08
N LYS A 96 -10.68 21.27 8.22
CA LYS A 96 -10.78 20.10 9.11
C LYS A 96 -9.87 18.98 8.56
N PRO A 97 -8.98 18.37 9.36
CA PRO A 97 -8.14 17.28 8.89
C PRO A 97 -8.93 15.97 8.79
N ALA A 98 -8.75 15.27 7.66
CA ALA A 98 -9.05 13.85 7.52
C ALA A 98 -8.11 13.02 8.41
N ALA A 99 -8.59 11.84 8.81
CA ALA A 99 -8.10 11.02 9.91
C ALA A 99 -6.56 10.84 9.92
N LYS A 100 -5.94 11.34 11.00
CA LYS A 100 -4.58 10.99 11.40
C LYS A 100 -4.49 9.51 11.71
N SER A 101 -3.37 8.90 11.33
CA SER A 101 -2.90 7.58 11.76
C SER A 101 -3.01 7.42 13.28
N SER A 102 -4.00 6.66 13.77
CA SER A 102 -4.14 6.35 15.19
C SER A 102 -3.78 4.90 15.47
N ALA A 103 -2.48 4.63 15.55
CA ALA A 103 -1.99 3.59 16.43
C ALA A 103 -2.08 4.10 17.88
N SER A 104 -2.52 3.22 18.78
CA SER A 104 -2.64 3.41 20.24
C SER A 104 -3.86 4.22 20.75
N ALA A 105 -4.87 3.50 21.27
CA ALA A 105 -5.55 3.80 22.54
C ALA A 105 -6.81 2.94 22.72
N ALA A 106 -6.72 1.85 23.51
CA ALA A 106 -7.83 1.37 24.34
C ALA A 106 -7.38 0.24 25.29
N ARG A 107 -7.02 0.58 26.53
CA ARG A 107 -7.58 -0.07 27.74
C ARG A 107 -7.07 0.58 29.02
N LYS A 108 -7.98 1.26 29.70
CA LYS A 108 -7.87 1.73 31.08
C LYS A 108 -8.52 0.66 31.97
N ARG A 109 -7.76 0.03 32.88
CA ARG A 109 -8.27 -0.56 34.12
C ARG A 109 -7.25 -0.32 35.24
N SER A 110 -7.82 0.15 36.34
CA SER A 110 -7.28 0.52 37.64
C SER A 110 -6.39 -0.52 38.30
N LEU A 111 -5.40 -0.04 39.08
CA LEU A 111 -5.14 -0.46 40.46
C LEU A 111 -4.26 0.60 41.15
N ASP A 112 -4.67 0.94 42.37
CA ASP A 112 -4.02 1.84 43.34
C ASP A 112 -2.67 1.30 43.84
N ASP A 113 -1.70 2.18 44.12
CA ASP A 113 -0.98 2.16 45.41
C ASP A 113 -0.17 3.45 45.65
N ASP A 114 -0.16 3.88 46.91
CA ASP A 114 0.36 5.13 47.47
C ASP A 114 1.88 5.12 47.72
N ASN A 115 2.61 6.22 47.46
CA ASN A 115 3.49 6.84 48.48
C ASN A 115 4.13 8.22 48.11
N ALA A 116 3.72 9.24 48.88
CA ALA A 116 4.42 10.39 49.50
C ALA A 116 5.67 11.13 48.92
N LYS A 117 5.46 12.47 48.75
CA LYS A 117 6.21 13.68 49.23
C LYS A 117 7.65 13.98 48.76
N GLU A 118 7.91 15.04 47.98
CA GLU A 118 8.07 16.52 48.27
C GLU A 118 9.56 16.94 48.02
N PRO A 119 9.96 18.22 47.88
CA PRO A 119 9.49 19.28 47.00
C PRO A 119 10.63 19.97 46.17
N ASP A 120 10.21 20.86 45.27
CA ASP A 120 10.89 21.88 44.45
C ASP A 120 12.09 22.65 45.10
N PRO A 121 13.03 23.28 44.34
CA PRO A 121 12.71 24.54 43.67
C PRO A 121 13.41 24.92 42.33
N ALA A 122 12.63 25.68 41.56
CA ALA A 122 12.95 26.73 40.59
C ALA A 122 14.39 27.27 40.50
N VAL A 123 14.94 27.34 39.28
CA VAL A 123 15.93 28.36 38.87
C VAL A 123 15.68 28.81 37.42
N SER A 124 15.91 30.10 37.25
CA SER A 124 15.57 31.06 36.19
C SER A 124 16.23 30.88 34.81
N ASN A 125 15.49 31.36 33.80
CA ASN A 125 15.92 32.19 32.65
C ASN A 125 17.39 32.13 32.19
N LYS A 126 17.60 31.66 30.95
CA LYS A 126 18.45 32.37 29.99
C LYS A 126 18.04 32.08 28.55
N LYS A 127 17.49 33.12 27.92
CA LYS A 127 17.18 33.25 26.50
C LYS A 127 18.49 33.27 25.72
N ALA A 128 18.88 32.13 25.14
CA ALA A 128 19.89 32.07 24.10
C ALA A 128 19.16 32.07 22.75
N LYS A 129 19.27 33.18 22.04
CA LYS A 129 18.87 33.30 20.64
C LYS A 129 19.96 32.57 19.85
N MET A 130 19.69 31.32 19.50
CA MET A 130 20.55 30.49 18.66
C MET A 130 19.93 30.58 17.26
N ASP A 131 20.63 31.27 16.36
CA ASP A 131 20.27 31.32 14.94
C ASP A 131 20.45 29.89 14.39
N ASN A 132 19.34 29.19 14.20
CA ASN A 132 19.30 27.86 13.60
C ASN A 132 19.09 28.02 12.09
N ASN A 133 20.20 28.14 11.36
CA ASN A 133 20.26 27.87 9.93
C ASN A 133 20.97 26.52 9.81
N ASN A 134 20.22 25.44 9.59
CA ASN A 134 20.68 24.15 9.04
C ASN A 134 19.57 23.11 9.31
N ASP A 135 18.57 22.98 8.43
CA ASP A 135 17.61 21.87 8.46
C ASP A 135 16.99 21.62 7.04
N ASP A 136 17.75 21.84 5.95
CA ASP A 136 17.23 21.66 4.58
C ASP A 136 17.87 20.45 3.81
N ASP A 137 18.75 19.66 4.43
CA ASP A 137 19.48 18.57 3.74
C ASP A 137 18.87 17.16 3.89
N GLU A 138 17.80 16.98 4.69
CA GLU A 138 17.19 15.65 4.91
C GLU A 138 16.15 15.23 3.85
N ASP A 139 15.60 16.17 3.08
CA ASP A 139 14.48 15.92 2.15
C ASP A 139 14.94 15.25 0.83
N ASP A 140 16.21 15.38 0.46
CA ASP A 140 16.74 14.84 -0.81
C ASP A 140 16.88 13.31 -0.79
N ASN A 141 17.27 12.71 0.34
CA ASN A 141 17.45 11.24 0.44
C ASN A 141 16.11 10.48 0.36
N ASP A 142 15.03 11.06 0.90
CA ASP A 142 13.70 10.43 0.85
C ASP A 142 13.19 10.33 -0.60
N LYS A 143 13.51 11.32 -1.42
CA LYS A 143 13.12 11.34 -2.82
C LYS A 143 13.85 10.27 -3.64
N ASP A 144 15.15 10.16 -3.48
CA ASP A 144 15.96 9.16 -4.19
C ASP A 144 15.49 7.72 -3.84
N ASP A 145 15.15 7.48 -2.57
CA ASP A 145 14.62 6.19 -2.13
C ASP A 145 13.22 5.90 -2.69
N ILE A 146 12.36 6.92 -2.83
CA ILE A 146 11.04 6.79 -3.47
C ILE A 146 11.19 6.48 -4.95
N ASP A 147 12.03 7.22 -5.67
CA ASP A 147 12.25 7.06 -7.10
C ASP A 147 12.84 5.66 -7.37
N LEU A 148 13.83 5.24 -6.58
CA LEU A 148 14.36 3.87 -6.64
C LEU A 148 13.30 2.82 -6.30
N ALA A 149 12.45 3.04 -5.28
CA ALA A 149 11.38 2.12 -4.94
C ALA A 149 10.39 1.93 -6.11
N LEU A 150 10.02 3.00 -6.80
CA LEU A 150 9.19 2.95 -7.99
C LEU A 150 9.87 2.19 -9.12
N ASP A 151 11.15 2.43 -9.39
CA ASP A 151 11.90 1.71 -10.43
C ASP A 151 11.93 0.19 -10.16
N MET A 152 12.15 -0.20 -8.91
CA MET A 152 12.16 -1.62 -8.52
C MET A 152 10.77 -2.25 -8.66
N LEU A 153 9.71 -1.54 -8.27
CA LEU A 153 8.33 -2.04 -8.38
C LEU A 153 7.87 -2.11 -9.85
N SER A 154 8.20 -1.12 -10.67
CA SER A 154 7.92 -1.12 -12.10
C SER A 154 8.65 -2.27 -12.80
N THR A 155 9.92 -2.49 -12.49
CA THR A 155 10.69 -3.65 -13.00
C THR A 155 10.03 -4.97 -12.58
N SER A 156 9.61 -5.09 -11.33
CA SER A 156 8.87 -6.26 -10.84
C SER A 156 7.55 -6.46 -11.58
N PHE A 157 6.78 -5.40 -11.81
CA PHE A 157 5.53 -5.43 -12.54
C PHE A 157 5.76 -5.93 -13.97
N SER A 158 6.69 -5.34 -14.72
CA SER A 158 6.98 -5.73 -16.10
C SER A 158 7.35 -7.21 -16.22
N ILE A 159 8.14 -7.74 -15.28
CA ILE A 159 8.49 -9.17 -15.29
C ILE A 159 7.26 -10.03 -15.00
N PHE A 160 6.47 -9.73 -13.95
CA PHE A 160 5.27 -10.52 -13.66
C PHE A 160 4.23 -10.44 -14.78
N ASP A 161 4.03 -9.26 -15.38
CA ASP A 161 3.12 -9.06 -16.49
C ASP A 161 3.54 -9.87 -17.71
N TRP A 162 4.84 -9.84 -18.06
CA TRP A 162 5.41 -10.68 -19.11
C TRP A 162 5.13 -12.17 -18.86
N HIS A 163 5.48 -12.70 -17.68
CA HIS A 163 5.20 -14.11 -17.33
C HIS A 163 3.69 -14.45 -17.20
N SER A 164 2.81 -13.44 -17.14
CA SER A 164 1.37 -13.65 -17.11
C SER A 164 0.73 -13.65 -18.50
N THR A 165 1.37 -13.00 -19.47
CA THR A 165 0.87 -12.80 -20.84
C THR A 165 1.61 -13.62 -21.88
N ASP A 166 2.77 -14.21 -21.54
CA ASP A 166 3.58 -15.07 -22.40
C ASP A 166 2.81 -16.35 -22.80
N ASP A 167 1.92 -16.20 -23.77
CA ASP A 167 1.30 -17.26 -24.55
C ASP A 167 2.13 -17.50 -25.85
N ASP A 168 3.40 -17.07 -25.88
CA ASP A 168 4.24 -16.88 -27.06
C ASP A 168 4.64 -18.21 -27.76
N ASP A 169 3.68 -18.75 -28.50
CA ASP A 169 3.64 -19.11 -29.94
C ASP A 169 4.84 -19.76 -30.66
N ASN A 170 5.97 -20.09 -30.03
CA ASN A 170 7.10 -20.70 -30.76
C ASN A 170 8.04 -21.66 -30.02
N THR A 171 7.81 -21.95 -28.73
CA THR A 171 8.57 -23.01 -28.05
C THR A 171 7.64 -24.14 -27.60
N LYS A 172 7.92 -25.36 -28.06
CA LYS A 172 7.11 -26.59 -27.86
C LYS A 172 7.12 -27.10 -26.40
N THR A 173 7.18 -26.22 -25.43
CA THR A 173 7.21 -26.58 -24.01
C THR A 173 5.87 -26.20 -23.42
N GLU A 174 5.20 -27.14 -22.76
CA GLU A 174 3.91 -26.85 -22.13
C GLU A 174 4.01 -25.59 -21.26
N PRO A 175 3.04 -24.67 -21.32
CA PRO A 175 3.08 -23.44 -20.55
C PRO A 175 3.17 -23.78 -19.05
N ASP A 176 4.09 -23.14 -18.34
CA ASP A 176 4.23 -23.26 -16.87
C ASP A 176 3.02 -22.58 -16.22
N GLN A 177 1.88 -23.31 -16.18
CA GLN A 177 0.62 -22.82 -15.64
C GLN A 177 0.77 -22.35 -14.19
N GLU A 178 1.65 -22.99 -13.42
CA GLU A 178 1.92 -22.64 -12.02
C GLU A 178 2.64 -21.29 -11.94
N GLY A 179 3.64 -21.06 -12.79
CA GLY A 179 4.31 -19.77 -12.94
C GLY A 179 3.37 -18.65 -13.36
N LYS A 180 2.50 -18.89 -14.36
CA LYS A 180 1.48 -17.93 -14.82
C LYS A 180 0.52 -17.55 -13.70
N GLN A 181 -0.02 -18.53 -12.98
CA GLN A 181 -0.91 -18.31 -11.83
C GLN A 181 -0.22 -17.57 -10.69
N TYR A 182 1.05 -17.90 -10.42
CA TYR A 182 1.84 -17.17 -9.45
C TYR A 182 2.01 -15.69 -9.85
N SER A 183 2.40 -15.41 -11.09
CA SER A 183 2.54 -14.04 -11.60
C SER A 183 1.24 -13.24 -11.49
N LEU A 184 0.12 -13.80 -11.95
CA LEU A 184 -1.21 -13.19 -11.82
C LEU A 184 -1.57 -12.88 -10.37
N SER A 185 -1.15 -13.73 -9.42
CA SER A 185 -1.38 -13.48 -7.98
C SER A 185 -0.52 -12.34 -7.42
N GLN A 186 0.63 -12.04 -8.02
CA GLN A 186 1.54 -11.00 -7.56
C GLN A 186 1.23 -9.62 -8.18
N ILE A 187 0.77 -9.55 -9.42
CA ILE A 187 0.50 -8.27 -10.12
C ILE A 187 -0.34 -7.29 -9.27
N PRO A 188 -1.48 -7.67 -8.67
CA PRO A 188 -2.27 -6.74 -7.86
C PRO A 188 -1.52 -6.20 -6.65
N ARG A 189 -0.61 -7.00 -6.07
CA ARG A 189 0.20 -6.61 -4.91
C ARG A 189 1.23 -5.55 -5.30
N VAL A 190 1.89 -5.72 -6.45
CA VAL A 190 2.83 -4.74 -6.99
C VAL A 190 2.11 -3.43 -7.31
N LEU A 191 1.03 -3.50 -8.08
CA LEU A 191 0.24 -2.31 -8.47
C LEU A 191 -0.35 -1.56 -7.27
N SER A 192 -0.83 -2.27 -6.24
CA SER A 192 -1.29 -1.61 -5.01
C SER A 192 -0.15 -0.87 -4.32
N THR A 193 1.05 -1.44 -4.29
CA THR A 193 2.22 -0.79 -3.65
C THR A 193 2.69 0.44 -4.45
N ILE A 194 2.65 0.38 -5.79
CA ILE A 194 2.90 1.53 -6.66
C ILE A 194 1.87 2.64 -6.36
N GLY A 195 0.59 2.29 -6.28
CA GLY A 195 -0.47 3.24 -5.91
C GLY A 195 -0.27 3.87 -4.54
N ASP A 196 0.18 3.09 -3.55
CA ASP A 196 0.50 3.58 -2.20
C ASP A 196 1.61 4.64 -2.24
N ILE A 197 2.67 4.41 -3.03
CA ILE A 197 3.77 5.37 -3.21
C ILE A 197 3.27 6.66 -3.88
N HIS A 198 2.51 6.56 -4.97
CA HIS A 198 1.97 7.74 -5.63
C HIS A 198 1.03 8.54 -4.70
N SER A 199 0.18 7.85 -3.94
CA SER A 199 -0.68 8.46 -2.94
C SER A 199 0.13 9.19 -1.86
N TYR A 200 1.19 8.56 -1.35
CA TYR A 200 2.12 9.15 -0.39
C TYR A 200 2.80 10.41 -0.93
N CYS A 201 3.14 10.43 -2.21
CA CYS A 201 3.70 11.59 -2.92
C CYS A 201 2.66 12.66 -3.30
N GLY A 202 1.38 12.48 -2.93
CA GLY A 202 0.29 13.39 -3.31
C GLY A 202 -0.09 13.33 -4.80
N LYS A 203 0.43 12.34 -5.54
CA LYS A 203 0.16 12.08 -6.97
C LYS A 203 -1.07 11.19 -7.11
N TYR A 204 -2.22 11.67 -6.67
CA TYR A 204 -3.43 10.84 -6.56
C TYR A 204 -3.98 10.33 -7.90
N GLY A 205 -3.74 11.02 -9.01
CA GLY A 205 -4.14 10.53 -10.34
C GLY A 205 -3.40 9.26 -10.75
N ASP A 206 -2.08 9.23 -10.56
CA ASP A 206 -1.25 8.04 -10.79
C ASP A 206 -1.64 6.89 -9.84
N ALA A 207 -1.96 7.23 -8.58
CA ALA A 207 -2.46 6.24 -7.62
C ALA A 207 -3.79 5.60 -8.09
N VAL A 208 -4.72 6.40 -8.61
CA VAL A 208 -5.99 5.90 -9.18
C VAL A 208 -5.72 4.99 -10.37
N ASP A 209 -4.80 5.33 -11.28
CA ASP A 209 -4.45 4.47 -12.42
C ASP A 209 -3.93 3.11 -11.93
N ALA A 210 -2.95 3.12 -11.02
CA ALA A 210 -2.35 1.90 -10.47
C ALA A 210 -3.37 0.99 -9.77
N TYR A 211 -4.24 1.56 -8.91
CA TYR A 211 -5.28 0.78 -8.25
C TYR A 211 -6.34 0.26 -9.23
N CYS A 212 -6.74 1.05 -10.23
CA CYS A 212 -7.67 0.62 -11.27
C CYS A 212 -7.09 -0.53 -12.11
N ARG A 213 -5.79 -0.48 -12.44
CA ARG A 213 -5.10 -1.58 -13.12
C ARG A 213 -5.07 -2.87 -12.29
N ALA A 214 -5.07 -2.76 -10.95
CA ALA A 214 -5.09 -3.93 -10.06
C ALA A 214 -6.48 -4.61 -9.99
N LEU A 215 -7.57 -3.88 -10.24
CA LEU A 215 -8.95 -4.38 -10.06
C LEU A 215 -9.26 -5.62 -10.92
N PRO A 216 -9.05 -5.63 -12.25
CA PRO A 216 -9.44 -6.76 -13.09
C PRO A 216 -8.80 -8.08 -12.64
N TYR A 217 -7.54 -8.06 -12.23
CA TYR A 217 -6.85 -9.25 -11.72
C TYR A 217 -7.50 -9.77 -10.42
N ARG A 218 -7.91 -8.88 -9.51
CA ARG A 218 -8.58 -9.28 -8.26
C ARG A 218 -10.02 -9.74 -8.50
N GLU A 219 -10.73 -9.10 -9.42
CA GLU A 219 -12.09 -9.47 -9.82
C GLU A 219 -12.09 -10.86 -10.45
N ASN A 220 -11.24 -11.10 -11.45
CA ASN A 220 -11.09 -12.41 -12.10
C ASN A 220 -10.75 -13.51 -11.08
N ALA A 221 -9.76 -13.26 -10.20
CA ALA A 221 -9.39 -14.22 -9.16
C ALA A 221 -10.52 -14.47 -8.14
N ALA A 222 -11.39 -13.50 -7.89
CA ALA A 222 -12.56 -13.68 -7.04
C ALA A 222 -13.66 -14.48 -7.75
N GLU A 223 -13.89 -14.24 -9.03
CA GLU A 223 -14.86 -14.97 -9.86
C GLU A 223 -14.47 -16.43 -10.04
N GLU A 224 -13.21 -16.72 -10.36
CA GLU A 224 -12.69 -18.09 -10.48
C GLU A 224 -12.91 -18.89 -9.19
N ARG A 225 -12.63 -18.27 -8.02
CA ARG A 225 -12.90 -18.89 -6.72
C ARG A 225 -14.39 -19.12 -6.47
N GLN A 226 -15.27 -18.20 -6.89
CA GLN A 226 -16.72 -18.39 -6.76
C GLN A 226 -17.23 -19.53 -7.64
N GLN A 227 -16.71 -19.65 -8.87
CA GLN A 227 -17.06 -20.73 -9.79
C GLN A 227 -16.58 -22.09 -9.26
N ALA A 228 -15.37 -22.15 -8.69
CA ALA A 228 -14.85 -23.35 -8.05
C ALA A 228 -15.71 -23.85 -6.87
N LYS A 229 -16.35 -22.93 -6.13
CA LYS A 229 -17.18 -23.24 -4.95
C LYS A 229 -18.53 -23.91 -5.25
N GLY A 230 -18.92 -24.05 -6.51
CA GLY A 230 -20.22 -24.60 -6.94
C GLY A 230 -20.55 -26.04 -6.50
N LYS A 231 -19.73 -26.71 -5.68
CA LYS A 231 -19.89 -28.11 -5.25
C LYS A 231 -19.74 -28.37 -3.74
N GLY A 232 -20.02 -27.36 -2.89
CA GLY A 232 -20.25 -27.57 -1.46
C GLY A 232 -18.99 -27.64 -0.60
N GLU A 233 -18.07 -26.70 -0.79
CA GLU A 233 -16.79 -26.68 -0.06
C GLU A 233 -16.65 -25.57 0.98
N SER A 234 -15.74 -25.87 1.91
CA SER A 234 -15.47 -25.22 3.19
C SER A 234 -15.05 -23.76 3.07
N LEU A 235 -15.41 -22.97 4.08
CA LEU A 235 -14.92 -21.60 4.26
C LEU A 235 -13.40 -21.61 4.46
N SER A 236 -12.63 -21.08 3.50
CA SER A 236 -11.18 -20.93 3.62
C SER A 236 -10.80 -19.52 4.07
N VAL A 237 -9.72 -19.40 4.85
CA VAL A 237 -9.14 -18.09 5.23
C VAL A 237 -8.57 -17.39 3.99
N ASP A 238 -8.00 -18.13 3.05
CA ASP A 238 -7.44 -17.55 1.81
C ASP A 238 -8.52 -16.95 0.92
N ASP A 239 -9.72 -17.55 0.92
CA ASP A 239 -10.88 -16.99 0.24
C ASP A 239 -11.31 -15.66 0.84
N LEU A 240 -11.40 -15.61 2.18
CA LEU A 240 -11.77 -14.41 2.91
C LEU A 240 -10.76 -13.29 2.65
N LYS A 241 -9.46 -13.62 2.68
CA LYS A 241 -8.36 -12.70 2.37
C LYS A 241 -8.43 -12.19 0.94
N GLY A 242 -8.72 -13.08 -0.02
CA GLY A 242 -8.90 -12.70 -1.42
C GLY A 242 -10.05 -11.70 -1.61
N GLN A 243 -11.18 -11.93 -0.93
CA GLN A 243 -12.31 -10.99 -0.93
C GLN A 243 -11.97 -9.67 -0.25
N ARG A 244 -11.33 -9.70 0.93
CA ARG A 244 -10.89 -8.48 1.64
C ARG A 244 -9.99 -7.63 0.75
N LEU A 245 -8.99 -8.23 0.12
CA LEU A 245 -8.06 -7.51 -0.76
C LEU A 245 -8.76 -6.86 -1.97
N LEU A 246 -9.79 -7.49 -2.53
CA LEU A 246 -10.58 -6.89 -3.60
C LEU A 246 -11.35 -5.65 -3.09
N VAL A 247 -11.97 -5.76 -1.91
CA VAL A 247 -12.70 -4.64 -1.29
C VAL A 247 -11.77 -3.49 -0.92
N GLU A 248 -10.59 -3.80 -0.41
CA GLU A 248 -9.54 -2.83 -0.11
C GLU A 248 -9.13 -2.06 -1.37
N THR A 249 -8.94 -2.72 -2.52
CA THR A 249 -8.60 -2.01 -3.77
C THR A 249 -9.71 -1.06 -4.23
N TYR A 250 -10.99 -1.43 -4.11
CA TYR A 250 -12.08 -0.47 -4.39
C TYR A 250 -12.07 0.72 -3.41
N ALA A 251 -11.78 0.48 -2.13
CA ALA A 251 -11.68 1.54 -1.14
C ALA A 251 -10.52 2.50 -1.45
N LEU A 252 -9.35 1.98 -1.84
CA LEU A 252 -8.19 2.76 -2.25
C LEU A 252 -8.47 3.64 -3.49
N VAL A 253 -9.17 3.10 -4.50
CA VAL A 253 -9.62 3.90 -5.66
C VAL A 253 -10.51 5.06 -5.21
N ALA A 254 -11.52 4.77 -4.38
CA ALA A 254 -12.44 5.80 -3.89
C ALA A 254 -11.72 6.88 -3.05
N GLU A 255 -10.81 6.47 -2.16
CA GLU A 255 -10.02 7.38 -1.34
C GLU A 255 -9.12 8.28 -2.18
N ALA A 256 -8.36 7.73 -3.13
CA ALA A 256 -7.47 8.49 -4.00
C ALA A 256 -8.25 9.50 -4.88
N LEU A 257 -9.42 9.11 -5.41
CA LEU A 257 -10.29 10.03 -6.16
C LEU A 257 -10.77 11.21 -5.32
N LEU A 258 -11.07 10.98 -4.03
CA LEU A 258 -11.50 12.04 -3.12
C LEU A 258 -10.34 12.93 -2.65
N ALA A 259 -9.12 12.41 -2.66
CA ALA A 259 -7.91 13.16 -2.33
C ALA A 259 -7.43 14.07 -3.48
N CYS A 260 -7.87 13.82 -4.72
CA CYS A 260 -7.64 14.72 -5.85
C CYS A 260 -8.20 16.14 -5.60
N LYS A 261 -7.62 17.17 -6.23
CA LYS A 261 -8.07 18.57 -6.09
C LYS A 261 -9.48 18.80 -6.65
N GLU A 262 -10.34 19.42 -5.85
CA GLU A 262 -11.73 19.70 -6.22
C GLU A 262 -11.83 20.57 -7.48
N GLY A 263 -12.70 20.19 -8.41
CA GLY A 263 -12.92 20.91 -9.66
C GLY A 263 -11.90 20.64 -10.77
N GLU A 264 -10.87 19.81 -10.52
CA GLU A 264 -9.87 19.42 -11.51
C GLU A 264 -10.13 17.99 -12.03
N ASP A 265 -9.76 17.76 -13.30
CA ASP A 265 -9.74 16.42 -13.88
C ASP A 265 -8.72 15.55 -13.15
N VAL A 266 -9.02 14.26 -13.02
CA VAL A 266 -8.08 13.27 -12.49
C VAL A 266 -7.19 12.84 -13.64
N VAL A 267 -5.92 13.25 -13.60
CA VAL A 267 -4.94 13.03 -14.66
C VAL A 267 -3.78 12.18 -14.13
N CYS A 268 -3.41 11.16 -14.89
CA CYS A 268 -2.21 10.36 -14.67
C CYS A 268 -1.08 10.89 -15.56
N ALA A 269 0.16 10.88 -15.07
CA ALA A 269 1.32 11.07 -15.92
C ALA A 269 1.32 9.97 -17.00
N ASN A 270 1.63 10.34 -18.25
CA ASN A 270 1.78 9.33 -19.29
C ASN A 270 3.07 8.56 -19.00
N ASP A 271 2.97 7.22 -18.91
CA ASP A 271 4.15 6.36 -18.97
C ASP A 271 4.86 6.68 -20.30
N GLU A 272 6.13 7.07 -20.23
CA GLU A 272 6.96 7.63 -21.31
C GLU A 272 7.17 6.69 -22.52
N GLU A 273 6.49 5.54 -22.57
CA GLU A 273 6.62 4.53 -23.63
C GLU A 273 6.13 4.99 -25.02
N ASN A 274 5.54 6.19 -25.14
CA ASN A 274 5.21 6.80 -26.45
C ASN A 274 6.09 8.02 -26.81
N GLU A 275 7.22 8.24 -26.14
CA GLU A 275 8.07 9.41 -26.42
C GLU A 275 8.88 9.35 -27.72
N GLU A 276 9.03 8.19 -28.36
CA GLU A 276 9.86 8.11 -29.57
C GLU A 276 9.22 8.76 -30.81
N ASP A 277 7.90 8.90 -30.85
CA ASP A 277 7.19 9.53 -31.98
C ASP A 277 6.80 11.00 -31.73
N ASP A 278 6.74 11.45 -30.47
CA ASP A 278 6.18 12.77 -30.13
C ASP A 278 7.20 13.92 -30.00
N LYS A 279 8.52 13.65 -30.06
CA LYS A 279 9.58 14.69 -30.03
C LYS A 279 9.56 15.69 -31.19
N LYS A 280 8.69 15.52 -32.18
CA LYS A 280 8.52 16.46 -33.31
C LYS A 280 7.38 17.47 -33.15
N SER A 281 6.50 17.31 -32.17
CA SER A 281 5.46 18.29 -31.89
C SER A 281 5.72 18.88 -30.52
N GLY A 282 6.03 20.18 -30.42
CA GLY A 282 6.23 20.88 -29.14
C GLY A 282 4.92 21.04 -28.35
N LYS A 283 4.17 19.95 -28.23
CA LYS A 283 2.87 19.86 -27.58
C LYS A 283 3.14 19.40 -26.16
N ASN A 284 2.73 20.21 -25.19
CA ASN A 284 2.81 19.87 -23.78
C ASN A 284 2.29 18.44 -23.57
N THR A 285 3.04 17.63 -22.83
CA THR A 285 2.64 16.30 -22.39
C THR A 285 1.50 16.43 -21.38
N GLU A 286 0.31 16.76 -21.89
CA GLU A 286 -0.93 16.68 -21.11
C GLU A 286 -1.13 15.20 -20.77
N GLY A 287 -1.09 14.89 -19.46
CA GLY A 287 -1.28 13.52 -18.99
C GLY A 287 -2.65 12.94 -19.39
N LYS A 288 -2.79 11.63 -19.27
CA LYS A 288 -4.04 10.92 -19.57
C LYS A 288 -5.12 11.27 -18.55
N VAL A 289 -6.19 11.91 -19.00
CA VAL A 289 -7.39 12.13 -18.19
C VAL A 289 -8.07 10.79 -17.92
N LEU A 290 -8.09 10.38 -16.66
CA LEU A 290 -8.76 9.16 -16.18
C LEU A 290 -10.24 9.40 -15.90
N VAL A 291 -10.54 10.51 -15.20
CA VAL A 291 -11.90 10.87 -14.78
C VAL A 291 -12.07 12.37 -14.86
N ALA A 292 -13.10 12.84 -15.57
CA ALA A 292 -13.40 14.26 -15.64
C ALA A 292 -13.83 14.80 -14.26
N ALA A 293 -13.51 16.06 -13.97
CA ALA A 293 -13.77 16.72 -12.69
C ALA A 293 -15.22 16.56 -12.21
N LYS A 294 -16.17 16.69 -13.15
CA LYS A 294 -17.62 16.59 -12.91
C LYS A 294 -18.08 15.18 -12.51
N ASP A 295 -17.38 14.14 -12.98
CA ASP A 295 -17.79 12.74 -12.81
C ASP A 295 -17.04 12.09 -11.63
N ARG A 296 -15.99 12.75 -11.13
CA ARG A 296 -15.09 12.25 -10.10
C ARG A 296 -15.80 11.79 -8.82
N ILE A 297 -16.75 12.58 -8.31
CA ILE A 297 -17.46 12.25 -7.07
C ILE A 297 -18.39 11.04 -7.26
N ASP A 298 -19.05 10.95 -8.42
CA ASP A 298 -19.92 9.81 -8.73
C ASP A 298 -19.10 8.54 -8.94
N PHE A 299 -17.92 8.66 -9.56
CA PHE A 299 -16.98 7.55 -9.73
C PHE A 299 -16.45 7.04 -8.38
N ALA A 300 -15.99 7.95 -7.50
CA ALA A 300 -15.56 7.60 -6.14
C ALA A 300 -16.68 6.93 -5.33
N LYS A 301 -17.90 7.47 -5.43
CA LYS A 301 -19.08 6.92 -4.76
C LYS A 301 -19.42 5.52 -5.27
N SER A 302 -19.34 5.27 -6.58
CA SER A 302 -19.59 3.95 -7.17
C SER A 302 -18.66 2.87 -6.60
N HIS A 303 -17.35 3.17 -6.52
CA HIS A 303 -16.38 2.26 -5.92
C HIS A 303 -16.58 2.09 -4.41
N TYR A 304 -16.87 3.17 -3.68
CA TYR A 304 -17.23 3.09 -2.27
C TYR A 304 -18.47 2.21 -2.01
N ASP A 305 -19.53 2.37 -2.80
CA ASP A 305 -20.76 1.59 -2.65
C ASP A 305 -20.52 0.10 -2.92
N THR A 306 -19.73 -0.22 -3.96
CA THR A 306 -19.32 -1.59 -4.28
C THR A 306 -18.45 -2.20 -3.16
N ALA A 307 -17.49 -1.44 -2.63
CA ALA A 307 -16.66 -1.87 -1.52
C ALA A 307 -17.50 -2.14 -0.26
N ARG A 308 -18.43 -1.24 0.04
CA ARG A 308 -19.34 -1.34 1.20
C ARG A 308 -20.25 -2.57 1.10
N GLU A 309 -20.81 -2.85 -0.07
CA GLU A 309 -21.66 -4.04 -0.28
C GLU A 309 -20.85 -5.32 -0.07
N LYS A 310 -19.71 -5.46 -0.75
CA LYS A 310 -18.84 -6.64 -0.63
C LYS A 310 -18.26 -6.81 0.78
N LEU A 311 -18.03 -5.73 1.53
CA LEU A 311 -17.62 -5.82 2.94
C LEU A 311 -18.68 -6.50 3.82
N GLN A 312 -19.97 -6.30 3.54
CA GLN A 312 -21.04 -6.97 4.30
C GLN A 312 -20.95 -8.49 4.15
N ASP A 313 -20.69 -8.96 2.93
CA ASP A 313 -20.47 -10.40 2.66
C ASP A 313 -19.26 -10.93 3.43
N ILE A 314 -18.14 -10.20 3.43
CA ILE A 314 -16.92 -10.56 4.17
C ILE A 314 -17.21 -10.68 5.67
N VAL A 315 -17.88 -9.68 6.26
CA VAL A 315 -18.21 -9.70 7.71
C VAL A 315 -19.14 -10.86 8.04
N TYR A 316 -20.11 -11.16 7.15
CA TYR A 316 -20.98 -12.32 7.30
C TYR A 316 -20.19 -13.64 7.25
N GLN A 317 -19.31 -13.81 6.27
CA GLN A 317 -18.47 -15.01 6.17
C GLN A 317 -17.52 -15.15 7.37
N MET A 318 -16.90 -14.05 7.80
CA MET A 318 -16.07 -14.01 9.00
C MET A 318 -16.86 -14.49 10.24
N GLY A 319 -18.11 -14.07 10.38
CA GLY A 319 -19.02 -14.54 11.44
C GLY A 319 -19.30 -16.04 11.37
N LYS A 320 -19.54 -16.58 10.17
CA LYS A 320 -19.73 -18.03 9.97
C LYS A 320 -18.47 -18.83 10.27
N MET A 321 -17.31 -18.35 9.84
CA MET A 321 -16.01 -18.97 10.13
C MET A 321 -15.71 -18.99 11.63
N ALA A 322 -15.99 -17.88 12.32
CA ALA A 322 -15.85 -17.79 13.77
C ALA A 322 -16.81 -18.76 14.50
N ALA A 323 -18.07 -18.87 14.05
CA ALA A 323 -19.03 -19.84 14.60
C ALA A 323 -18.59 -21.29 14.38
N ALA A 324 -17.93 -21.57 13.26
CA ALA A 324 -17.30 -22.85 12.95
C ALA A 324 -15.96 -23.07 13.67
N LYS A 325 -15.52 -22.14 14.53
CA LYS A 325 -14.24 -22.16 15.25
C LYS A 325 -13.00 -22.23 14.34
N ILE A 326 -13.10 -21.69 13.13
CA ILE A 326 -11.96 -21.53 12.24
C ILE A 326 -11.10 -20.38 12.77
N ASP A 327 -9.80 -20.60 12.90
CA ASP A 327 -8.87 -19.54 13.29
C ASP A 327 -8.64 -18.58 12.12
N LEU A 328 -8.94 -17.31 12.34
CA LEU A 328 -8.78 -16.24 11.36
C LEU A 328 -7.43 -15.54 11.46
N GLY A 329 -6.62 -15.86 12.47
CA GLY A 329 -5.31 -15.21 12.68
C GLY A 329 -5.42 -13.68 12.76
N ASP A 330 -4.62 -13.00 11.94
CA ASP A 330 -4.60 -11.53 11.82
C ASP A 330 -5.63 -10.97 10.83
N GLU A 331 -6.29 -11.81 10.01
CA GLU A 331 -7.27 -11.37 9.01
C GLU A 331 -8.44 -10.59 9.65
N LYS A 332 -8.81 -10.93 10.89
CA LYS A 332 -9.83 -10.18 11.66
C LYS A 332 -9.42 -8.72 11.92
N LYS A 333 -8.12 -8.46 12.09
CA LYS A 333 -7.60 -7.10 12.29
C LYS A 333 -7.60 -6.35 10.96
N ASP A 334 -7.19 -7.01 9.88
CA ASP A 334 -7.17 -6.45 8.53
C ASP A 334 -8.58 -6.08 8.05
N ILE A 335 -9.57 -6.92 8.30
CA ILE A 335 -10.98 -6.59 8.06
C ILE A 335 -11.42 -5.39 8.93
N GLY A 336 -10.97 -5.32 10.19
CA GLY A 336 -11.24 -4.17 11.05
C GLY A 336 -10.66 -2.87 10.51
N TYR A 337 -9.43 -2.88 9.97
CA TYR A 337 -8.83 -1.71 9.32
C TYR A 337 -9.61 -1.30 8.08
N LEU A 338 -10.03 -2.26 7.25
CA LEU A 338 -10.84 -2.00 6.07
C LEU A 338 -12.20 -1.35 6.42
N VAL A 339 -12.84 -1.77 7.51
CA VAL A 339 -14.06 -1.11 8.03
C VAL A 339 -13.77 0.36 8.34
N MET A 340 -12.67 0.65 9.02
CA MET A 340 -12.30 2.02 9.38
C MET A 340 -11.99 2.89 8.16
N MET A 341 -11.31 2.35 7.16
CA MET A 341 -11.04 3.01 5.88
C MET A 341 -12.36 3.42 5.19
N LEU A 342 -13.32 2.50 5.08
CA LEU A 342 -14.62 2.78 4.46
C LEU A 342 -15.44 3.80 5.26
N VAL A 343 -15.38 3.77 6.60
CA VAL A 343 -16.00 4.83 7.42
C VAL A 343 -15.38 6.20 7.11
N GLY A 344 -14.05 6.27 6.96
CA GLY A 344 -13.36 7.50 6.55
C GLY A 344 -13.85 8.03 5.20
N ILE A 345 -13.90 7.18 4.18
CA ILE A 345 -14.39 7.52 2.84
C ILE A 345 -15.87 7.99 2.90
N GLY A 346 -16.71 7.28 3.65
CA GLY A 346 -18.12 7.62 3.84
C GLY A 346 -18.32 9.01 4.45
N ASN A 347 -17.53 9.36 5.47
CA ASN A 347 -17.55 10.68 6.10
C ASN A 347 -17.10 11.79 5.14
N THR A 348 -16.16 11.52 4.24
CA THR A 348 -15.72 12.47 3.21
C THR A 348 -16.80 12.70 2.15
N LEU A 349 -17.55 11.65 1.78
CA LEU A 349 -18.61 11.73 0.78
C LEU A 349 -19.89 12.42 1.29
N GLU A 350 -20.20 12.34 2.59
CA GLU A 350 -21.46 12.83 3.16
C GLU A 350 -21.70 14.35 2.93
N PRO A 351 -20.75 15.25 3.23
CA PRO A 351 -20.91 16.68 2.96
C PRO A 351 -21.08 17.01 1.47
N LEU A 352 -20.41 16.24 0.59
CA LEU A 352 -20.44 16.47 -0.86
C LEU A 352 -21.81 16.17 -1.47
N LYS A 353 -22.62 15.29 -0.85
CA LYS A 353 -24.01 15.03 -1.26
C LYS A 353 -24.94 16.22 -1.02
N THR A 354 -24.65 17.02 0.00
CA THR A 354 -25.52 18.16 0.36
C THR A 354 -25.28 19.39 -0.51
N LYS A 355 -24.12 19.46 -1.19
CA LYS A 355 -23.78 20.56 -2.11
C LYS A 355 -24.31 20.37 -3.53
N SER A 356 -24.66 19.15 -3.92
CA SER A 356 -25.14 18.78 -5.25
C SER A 356 -26.67 18.67 -5.36
N SER A 357 -27.39 18.90 -4.27
CA SER A 357 -28.86 19.03 -4.20
C SER A 357 -29.24 20.50 -4.13
#